data_AF-K0UH22-F1
#
_entry.id   AF-K0UH22-F1
#
_cell.length_a   1.000
_cell.length_b   1.000
_cell.length_c   1.000
_cell.angle_alpha   90.00
_cell.angle_beta   90.00
_cell.angle_gamma   90.00
#
_symmetry.space_group_name_H-M   'P 1'
#
loop_
_entity.id
_entity.type
_entity.pdbx_description
1 polymer ?
#
loop_
_entity_poly.entity_id
_entity_poly.type
_entity_poly.pdbx_seq_one_letter_code
_entity_poly.pdbx_strand_id
1 'polypeptide(L)'
;MGVFRPITRLGEDRDYILELLLASATAALSYDECVGVSYQQVHEDPDVAIAEIVDRFHRVAEQCDAVLIVGSDYTDVATPSELSMNARIAVNLGAPVVLAVKAADRTPTEVAHVVEVCLAELNHQHAHAAAVVANRCDPAQLDAVAQALKPLGPPAYVLPEEPLLVAPSVAELQVAVDGTMIAGDPELLSREAMGVMVAGMTAEHCLERLTEGVAVVTPGDRSDVVLAVVSAHAAEGFPSLSCIILNGGLDLHPAIASLVEGLGLRLPIVATKYGTFETASRVA
;
A
#
# COMPACT_ATOMS: atom_id res chain seq x y z
N MET A 1 -2.81 19.71 -15.35
CA MET A 1 -2.86 18.23 -15.42
C MET A 1 -4.09 17.78 -14.67
N GLY A 2 -5.02 17.12 -15.36
CA GLY A 2 -6.18 16.47 -14.76
C GLY A 2 -5.90 14.99 -14.48
N VAL A 3 -6.79 14.37 -13.71
CA VAL A 3 -6.78 12.94 -13.40
C VAL A 3 -8.14 12.39 -13.77
N PHE A 4 -8.18 11.19 -14.34
CA PHE A 4 -9.44 10.53 -14.69
C PHE A 4 -9.39 9.06 -14.28
N ARG A 5 -10.45 8.59 -13.60
CA ARG A 5 -10.63 7.22 -13.12
C ARG A 5 -11.79 6.59 -13.90
N PRO A 6 -11.53 5.84 -14.99
CA PRO A 6 -12.60 5.32 -15.85
C PRO A 6 -13.55 4.37 -15.13
N ILE A 7 -13.03 3.55 -14.21
CA ILE A 7 -13.80 2.57 -13.45
C ILE A 7 -13.48 2.75 -11.97
N THR A 8 -14.51 2.95 -11.14
CA THR A 8 -14.39 2.93 -9.67
C THR A 8 -14.85 1.59 -9.09
N ARG A 9 -14.25 1.21 -7.95
CA ARG A 9 -14.56 -0.04 -7.25
C ARG A 9 -15.97 -0.04 -6.66
N LEU A 10 -16.47 -1.25 -6.45
CA LEU A 10 -17.76 -1.50 -5.83
C LEU A 10 -17.61 -1.51 -4.30
N GLY A 11 -18.44 -0.73 -3.61
CA GLY A 11 -18.51 -0.76 -2.13
C GLY A 11 -17.61 0.23 -1.38
N GLU A 12 -16.83 1.05 -2.09
CA GLU A 12 -16.16 2.21 -1.49
C GLU A 12 -16.99 3.47 -1.75
N ASP A 13 -17.19 4.31 -0.73
CA ASP A 13 -17.85 5.61 -0.90
C ASP A 13 -17.02 6.51 -1.85
N ARG A 14 -15.68 6.41 -1.79
CA ARG A 14 -14.72 7.16 -2.62
C ARG A 14 -13.45 6.34 -2.87
N ASP A 15 -12.94 6.41 -4.10
CA ASP A 15 -11.70 5.74 -4.54
C ASP A 15 -10.48 6.52 -4.03
N TYR A 16 -9.75 5.91 -3.10
CA TYR A 16 -8.63 6.57 -2.42
C TYR A 16 -7.47 6.94 -3.36
N ILE A 17 -7.27 6.20 -4.47
CA ILE A 17 -6.23 6.51 -5.45
C ILE A 17 -6.59 7.80 -6.17
N LEU A 18 -7.84 7.93 -6.59
CA LEU A 18 -8.32 9.15 -7.21
C LEU A 18 -8.23 10.34 -6.23
N GLU A 19 -8.62 10.16 -4.96
CA GLU A 19 -8.50 11.22 -3.96
C GLU A 19 -7.06 11.69 -3.76
N LEU A 20 -6.12 10.74 -3.63
CA LEU A 20 -4.69 11.03 -3.49
C LEU A 20 -4.15 11.81 -4.68
N LEU A 21 -4.49 11.38 -5.91
CA LEU A 21 -4.01 12.01 -7.12
C LEU A 21 -4.64 13.40 -7.35
N LEU A 22 -5.91 13.59 -6.97
CA LEU A 22 -6.56 14.90 -7.02
C LEU A 22 -5.91 15.90 -6.07
N ALA A 23 -5.43 15.48 -4.91
CA ALA A 23 -4.68 16.36 -3.99
C ALA A 23 -3.36 16.88 -4.60
N SER A 24 -2.82 16.17 -5.59
CA SER A 24 -1.60 16.55 -6.33
C SER A 24 -1.87 17.12 -7.73
N ALA A 25 -3.13 17.07 -8.20
CA ALA A 25 -3.52 17.54 -9.51
C ALA A 25 -3.54 19.07 -9.56
N THR A 26 -3.25 19.64 -10.73
CA THR A 26 -3.31 21.09 -10.93
C THR A 26 -4.61 21.56 -11.55
N ALA A 27 -5.38 20.65 -12.16
CA ALA A 27 -6.74 20.94 -12.60
C ALA A 27 -7.68 20.99 -11.38
N ALA A 28 -8.46 22.06 -11.27
CA ALA A 28 -9.41 22.26 -10.18
C ALA A 28 -10.74 21.52 -10.43
N LEU A 29 -10.66 20.24 -10.83
CA LEU A 29 -11.82 19.38 -11.06
C LEU A 29 -12.23 18.69 -9.75
N SER A 30 -13.54 18.55 -9.56
CA SER A 30 -14.08 17.78 -8.44
C SER A 30 -13.92 16.28 -8.65
N TYR A 31 -14.01 15.53 -7.56
CA TYR A 31 -13.95 14.06 -7.60
C TYR A 31 -14.96 13.47 -8.58
N ASP A 32 -16.22 13.93 -8.53
CA ASP A 32 -17.31 13.38 -9.34
C ASP A 32 -17.12 13.64 -10.84
N GLU A 33 -16.44 14.73 -11.19
CA GLU A 33 -16.09 15.04 -12.59
C GLU A 33 -14.99 14.12 -13.14
N CYS A 34 -14.13 13.60 -12.26
CA CYS A 34 -13.01 12.75 -12.63
C CYS A 34 -13.33 11.25 -12.65
N VAL A 35 -14.58 10.86 -12.36
CA VAL A 35 -15.03 9.46 -12.34
C VAL A 35 -15.80 9.11 -13.60
N GLY A 36 -15.44 7.99 -14.23
CA GLY A 36 -16.14 7.41 -15.37
C GLY A 36 -17.42 6.68 -14.94
N VAL A 37 -17.32 5.39 -14.66
CA VAL A 37 -18.45 4.51 -14.30
C VAL A 37 -18.07 3.59 -13.14
N SER A 38 -19.06 2.95 -12.54
CA SER A 38 -18.84 1.90 -11.56
C SER A 38 -18.51 0.56 -12.23
N TYR A 39 -17.83 -0.32 -11.48
CA TYR A 39 -17.59 -1.70 -11.91
C TYR A 39 -18.88 -2.47 -12.27
N GLN A 40 -19.99 -2.20 -11.57
CA GLN A 40 -21.28 -2.82 -11.86
C GLN A 40 -21.79 -2.46 -13.25
N GLN A 41 -21.69 -1.19 -13.65
CA GLN A 41 -22.13 -0.73 -14.97
C GLN A 41 -21.33 -1.39 -16.10
N VAL A 42 -20.02 -1.60 -15.89
CA VAL A 42 -19.17 -2.34 -16.84
C VAL A 42 -19.63 -3.79 -16.98
N HIS A 43 -20.04 -4.43 -15.88
CA HIS A 43 -20.53 -5.80 -15.91
C HIS A 43 -21.91 -5.94 -16.56
N GLU A 44 -22.80 -4.96 -16.35
CA GLU A 44 -24.14 -4.94 -16.92
C GLU A 44 -24.12 -4.74 -18.45
N ASP A 45 -23.37 -3.74 -18.92
CA ASP A 45 -23.22 -3.46 -20.35
C ASP A 45 -21.87 -2.77 -20.64
N PRO A 46 -20.84 -3.53 -21.08
CA PRO A 46 -19.52 -2.98 -21.36
C PRO A 46 -19.51 -1.89 -22.43
N ASP A 47 -20.40 -1.96 -23.43
CA ASP A 47 -20.38 -1.05 -24.57
C ASP A 47 -20.99 0.31 -24.17
N VAL A 48 -22.10 0.28 -23.43
CA VAL A 48 -22.69 1.48 -22.83
C VAL A 48 -21.74 2.11 -21.82
N ALA A 49 -21.08 1.30 -20.99
CA ALA A 49 -20.09 1.78 -20.03
C ALA A 49 -18.92 2.49 -20.71
N ILE A 50 -18.38 1.94 -21.81
CA ILE A 50 -17.29 2.59 -22.56
C ILE A 50 -17.76 3.90 -23.19
N ALA A 51 -18.96 3.96 -23.75
CA ALA A 51 -19.50 5.19 -24.32
C ALA A 51 -19.61 6.31 -23.25
N GLU A 52 -20.10 5.97 -22.05
CA GLU A 52 -20.17 6.91 -20.93
C GLU A 52 -18.77 7.35 -20.45
N ILE A 53 -17.82 6.41 -20.35
CA ILE A 53 -16.42 6.70 -20.01
C ILE A 53 -15.83 7.72 -21.01
N VAL A 54 -16.05 7.51 -22.31
CA VAL A 54 -15.54 8.39 -23.38
C VAL A 54 -16.15 9.79 -23.27
N ASP A 55 -17.46 9.90 -23.03
CA ASP A 55 -18.14 11.19 -22.89
C ASP A 55 -17.61 11.97 -21.68
N ARG A 56 -17.49 11.30 -20.52
CA ARG A 56 -16.95 11.92 -19.30
C ARG A 56 -15.50 12.31 -19.42
N PHE A 57 -14.68 11.46 -20.04
CA PHE A 57 -13.27 11.77 -20.29
C PHE A 57 -13.11 13.06 -21.10
N HIS A 58 -13.90 13.26 -22.15
CA HIS A 58 -13.80 14.47 -22.97
C HIS A 58 -14.13 15.74 -22.18
N ARG A 59 -15.09 15.70 -21.24
CA ARG A 59 -15.39 16.84 -20.36
C ARG A 59 -14.21 17.23 -19.46
N VAL A 60 -13.42 16.24 -19.03
CA VAL A 60 -12.18 16.44 -18.27
C VAL A 60 -11.06 16.95 -19.17
N ALA A 61 -10.89 16.33 -20.33
CA ALA A 61 -9.84 16.66 -21.30
C ALA A 61 -9.98 18.08 -21.86
N GLU A 62 -11.21 18.58 -22.06
CA GLU A 62 -11.47 19.96 -22.49
C GLU A 62 -10.95 21.02 -21.51
N GLN A 63 -10.77 20.65 -20.24
CA GLN A 63 -10.35 21.54 -19.17
C GLN A 63 -8.86 21.39 -18.80
N CYS A 64 -8.14 20.49 -19.47
CA CYS A 64 -6.79 20.08 -19.07
C CYS A 64 -5.83 19.99 -20.25
N ASP A 65 -4.60 20.51 -20.10
CA ASP A 65 -3.54 20.33 -21.12
C ASP A 65 -3.06 18.88 -21.24
N ALA A 66 -3.22 18.10 -20.17
CA ALA A 66 -2.88 16.69 -20.08
C ALA A 66 -3.74 16.02 -19.01
N VAL A 67 -4.12 14.77 -19.24
CA VAL A 67 -4.93 13.96 -18.32
C VAL A 67 -4.20 12.66 -18.01
N LEU A 68 -4.00 12.38 -16.72
CA LEU A 68 -3.55 11.08 -16.24
C LEU A 68 -4.76 10.16 -16.07
N ILE A 69 -4.83 9.10 -16.88
CA ILE A 69 -5.90 8.11 -16.78
C ILE A 69 -5.40 6.93 -15.94
N VAL A 70 -6.11 6.62 -14.86
CA VAL A 70 -5.75 5.54 -13.94
C VAL A 70 -6.69 4.36 -14.16
N GLY A 71 -6.24 3.36 -14.91
CA GLY A 71 -6.99 2.13 -15.16
C GLY A 71 -7.26 1.34 -13.87
N SER A 72 -8.28 0.48 -13.88
CA SER A 72 -8.70 -0.27 -12.69
C SER A 72 -7.58 -1.16 -12.13
N ASP A 73 -7.59 -1.31 -10.80
CA ASP A 73 -6.51 -1.97 -10.07
C ASP A 73 -6.57 -3.50 -10.14
N TYR A 74 -5.40 -4.12 -10.29
CA TYR A 74 -5.16 -5.57 -10.27
C TYR A 74 -5.09 -6.11 -8.83
N THR A 75 -6.20 -6.08 -8.07
CA THR A 75 -6.12 -6.45 -6.64
C THR A 75 -6.30 -7.92 -6.29
N ASP A 76 -6.68 -8.81 -7.19
CA ASP A 76 -6.54 -10.24 -6.89
C ASP A 76 -6.62 -11.07 -8.17
N VAL A 77 -5.51 -11.70 -8.52
CA VAL A 77 -5.29 -12.41 -9.79
C VAL A 77 -5.44 -11.47 -10.99
N ALA A 78 -4.37 -11.31 -11.78
CA ALA A 78 -4.48 -10.72 -13.10
C ALA A 78 -5.42 -11.60 -13.95
N THR A 79 -6.72 -11.34 -13.89
CA THR A 79 -7.64 -11.92 -14.86
C THR A 79 -7.35 -11.19 -16.17
N PRO A 80 -6.99 -11.91 -17.25
CA PRO A 80 -6.74 -11.28 -18.54
C PRO A 80 -7.87 -10.31 -18.96
N SER A 81 -9.09 -10.55 -18.49
CA SER A 81 -10.27 -9.70 -18.70
C SER A 81 -10.13 -8.26 -18.24
N GLU A 82 -9.50 -7.98 -17.09
CA GLU A 82 -9.39 -6.59 -16.59
C GLU A 82 -8.39 -5.77 -17.39
N LEU A 83 -7.23 -6.36 -17.72
CA LEU A 83 -6.26 -5.73 -18.61
C LEU A 83 -6.87 -5.50 -20.00
N SER A 84 -7.63 -6.47 -20.51
CA SER A 84 -8.36 -6.35 -21.78
C SER A 84 -9.34 -5.16 -21.77
N MET A 85 -10.10 -5.00 -20.68
CA MET A 85 -11.03 -3.87 -20.52
C MET A 85 -10.29 -2.53 -20.44
N ASN A 86 -9.22 -2.45 -19.65
CA ASN A 86 -8.39 -1.24 -19.55
C ASN A 86 -7.77 -0.88 -20.91
N ALA A 87 -7.30 -1.88 -21.67
CA ALA A 87 -6.77 -1.69 -23.01
C ALA A 87 -7.84 -1.17 -23.98
N ARG A 88 -9.04 -1.75 -23.92
CA ARG A 88 -10.20 -1.31 -24.71
C ARG A 88 -10.59 0.14 -24.39
N ILE A 89 -10.60 0.51 -23.11
CA ILE A 89 -10.81 1.90 -22.68
C ILE A 89 -9.72 2.80 -23.26
N ALA A 90 -8.45 2.45 -23.07
CA ALA A 90 -7.32 3.24 -23.56
C ALA A 90 -7.40 3.52 -25.07
N VAL A 91 -7.77 2.51 -25.86
CA VAL A 91 -7.98 2.65 -27.32
C VAL A 91 -9.11 3.61 -27.65
N ASN A 92 -10.26 3.50 -26.97
CA ASN A 92 -11.40 4.41 -27.19
C ASN A 92 -11.09 5.85 -26.76
N LEU A 93 -10.22 6.03 -25.76
CA LEU A 93 -9.74 7.33 -25.32
C LEU A 93 -8.56 7.87 -26.16
N GLY A 94 -8.02 7.08 -27.09
CA GLY A 94 -6.82 7.42 -27.86
C GLY A 94 -5.57 7.59 -26.99
N ALA A 95 -5.54 6.95 -25.83
CA ALA A 95 -4.51 7.12 -24.82
C ALA A 95 -3.44 6.01 -24.89
N PRO A 96 -2.14 6.36 -24.86
CA PRO A 96 -1.08 5.37 -24.68
C PRO A 96 -1.10 4.79 -23.26
N VAL A 97 -0.70 3.53 -23.12
CA VAL A 97 -0.65 2.81 -21.84
C VAL A 97 0.78 2.75 -21.30
N VAL A 98 0.96 3.13 -20.04
CA VAL A 98 2.15 2.80 -19.25
C VAL A 98 1.82 1.57 -18.41
N LEU A 99 2.42 0.43 -18.76
CA LEU A 99 2.15 -0.84 -18.09
C LEU A 99 2.99 -0.96 -16.82
N ALA A 100 2.37 -0.88 -15.65
CA ALA A 100 3.02 -1.14 -14.38
C ALA A 100 2.85 -2.61 -13.97
N VAL A 101 3.94 -3.31 -13.68
CA VAL A 101 3.96 -4.72 -13.25
C VAL A 101 4.65 -4.84 -11.91
N LYS A 102 4.02 -5.55 -10.96
CA LYS A 102 4.63 -5.90 -9.67
C LYS A 102 5.77 -6.91 -9.89
N ALA A 103 6.97 -6.60 -9.43
CA ALA A 103 8.16 -7.45 -9.51
C ALA A 103 8.58 -8.03 -8.15
N ALA A 104 7.90 -7.65 -7.06
CA ALA A 104 8.16 -8.22 -5.75
C ALA A 104 7.99 -9.74 -5.77
N ASP A 105 8.92 -10.42 -5.10
CA ASP A 105 8.98 -11.88 -4.97
C ASP A 105 9.07 -12.63 -6.32
N ARG A 106 9.58 -11.98 -7.36
CA ARG A 106 9.76 -12.56 -8.70
C ARG A 106 11.20 -12.46 -9.17
N THR A 107 11.65 -13.51 -9.85
CA THR A 107 12.91 -13.53 -10.59
C THR A 107 12.82 -12.66 -11.85
N PRO A 108 13.95 -12.21 -12.42
CA PRO A 108 13.95 -11.41 -13.65
C PRO A 108 13.22 -12.07 -14.82
N THR A 109 13.30 -13.40 -14.93
CA THR A 109 12.61 -14.17 -15.97
C THR A 109 11.10 -14.21 -15.75
N GLU A 110 10.64 -14.35 -14.51
CA GLU A 110 9.21 -14.29 -14.18
C GLU A 110 8.64 -12.90 -14.45
N VAL A 111 9.37 -11.83 -14.11
CA VAL A 111 8.95 -10.45 -14.43
C VAL A 111 8.81 -10.27 -15.94
N ALA A 112 9.80 -10.70 -16.73
CA ALA A 112 9.76 -10.60 -18.18
C ALA A 112 8.59 -11.41 -18.78
N HIS A 113 8.32 -12.60 -18.26
CA HIS A 113 7.18 -13.41 -18.70
C HIS A 113 5.84 -12.73 -18.44
N VAL A 114 5.64 -12.15 -17.25
CA VAL A 114 4.42 -11.40 -16.94
C VAL A 114 4.26 -10.20 -17.88
N VAL A 115 5.33 -9.45 -18.14
CA VAL A 115 5.30 -8.33 -19.08
C VAL A 115 4.97 -8.81 -20.49
N GLU A 116 5.53 -9.92 -20.97
CA GLU A 116 5.23 -10.49 -22.28
C GLU A 116 3.74 -10.83 -22.44
N VAL A 117 3.14 -11.48 -21.44
CA VAL A 117 1.70 -11.78 -21.44
C VAL A 117 0.87 -10.51 -21.46
N CYS A 118 1.21 -9.51 -20.63
CA CYS A 118 0.49 -8.25 -20.60
C CYS A 118 0.61 -7.46 -21.92
N LEU A 119 1.79 -7.43 -22.53
CA LEU A 119 1.99 -6.79 -23.83
C LEU A 119 1.23 -7.51 -24.94
N ALA A 120 1.16 -8.85 -24.91
CA ALA A 120 0.35 -9.61 -25.85
C ALA A 120 -1.14 -9.25 -25.74
N GLU A 121 -1.66 -9.08 -24.52
CA GLU A 121 -3.06 -8.67 -24.28
C GLU A 121 -3.32 -7.23 -24.76
N LEU A 122 -2.41 -6.29 -24.45
CA LEU A 122 -2.52 -4.90 -24.96
C LEU A 122 -2.52 -4.88 -26.49
N ASN A 123 -1.63 -5.65 -27.13
CA ASN A 123 -1.57 -5.77 -28.58
C ASN A 123 -2.83 -6.43 -29.17
N HIS A 124 -3.41 -7.41 -28.50
CA HIS A 124 -4.67 -8.06 -28.91
C HIS A 124 -5.82 -7.05 -28.98
N GLN A 125 -5.85 -6.09 -28.05
CA GLN A 125 -6.82 -5.00 -28.04
C GLN A 125 -6.38 -3.78 -28.88
N HIS A 126 -5.24 -3.85 -29.57
CA HIS A 126 -4.64 -2.74 -30.32
C HIS A 126 -4.27 -1.51 -29.47
N ALA A 127 -4.10 -1.68 -28.16
CA ALA A 127 -3.63 -0.63 -27.27
C ALA A 127 -2.12 -0.40 -27.42
N HIS A 128 -1.72 0.87 -27.51
CA HIS A 128 -0.31 1.23 -27.63
C HIS A 128 0.36 1.26 -26.26
N ALA A 129 1.25 0.31 -25.99
CA ALA A 129 2.12 0.34 -24.82
C ALA A 129 3.28 1.34 -25.05
N ALA A 130 3.24 2.48 -24.37
CA ALA A 130 4.29 3.51 -24.47
C ALA A 130 5.52 3.20 -23.60
N ALA A 131 5.32 2.50 -22.48
CA ALA A 131 6.39 2.08 -21.59
C ALA A 131 5.95 0.93 -20.68
N VAL A 132 6.93 0.23 -20.10
CA VAL A 132 6.76 -0.75 -19.03
C VAL A 132 7.49 -0.25 -17.79
N VAL A 133 6.85 -0.38 -16.63
CA VAL A 133 7.45 -0.11 -15.32
C VAL A 133 7.40 -1.40 -14.51
N ALA A 134 8.54 -2.05 -14.30
CA ALA A 134 8.68 -3.11 -13.31
C ALA A 134 8.85 -2.44 -11.94
N ASN A 135 7.80 -2.47 -11.14
CA ASN A 135 7.76 -1.84 -9.83
C ASN A 135 8.08 -2.86 -8.73
N ARG A 136 8.65 -2.43 -7.60
CA ARG A 136 8.95 -3.29 -6.45
C ARG A 136 9.99 -4.38 -6.73
N CYS A 137 11.02 -4.06 -7.53
CA CYS A 137 12.09 -4.99 -7.84
C CYS A 137 13.05 -5.17 -6.66
N ASP A 138 13.56 -6.39 -6.46
CA ASP A 138 14.68 -6.62 -5.53
C ASP A 138 15.85 -5.68 -5.89
N PRO A 139 16.31 -4.81 -4.95
CA PRO A 139 17.43 -3.89 -5.19
C PRO A 139 18.71 -4.58 -5.69
N ALA A 140 18.91 -5.87 -5.35
CA ALA A 140 20.05 -6.65 -5.83
C ALA A 140 19.90 -7.14 -7.28
N GLN A 141 18.69 -7.07 -7.86
CA GLN A 141 18.36 -7.63 -9.18
C GLN A 141 17.96 -6.59 -10.22
N LEU A 142 18.03 -5.28 -9.93
CA LEU A 142 17.56 -4.22 -10.82
C LEU A 142 18.14 -4.33 -12.23
N ASP A 143 19.46 -4.53 -12.35
CA ASP A 143 20.13 -4.67 -13.64
C ASP A 143 19.66 -5.94 -14.38
N ALA A 144 19.50 -7.05 -13.67
CA ALA A 144 19.06 -8.30 -14.27
C ALA A 144 17.62 -8.20 -14.81
N VAL A 145 16.72 -7.55 -14.06
CA VAL A 145 15.36 -7.24 -14.51
C VAL A 145 15.39 -6.33 -15.74
N ALA A 146 16.18 -5.25 -15.70
CA ALA A 146 16.29 -4.33 -16.84
C ALA A 146 16.77 -5.04 -18.11
N GLN A 147 17.76 -5.94 -18.00
CA GLN A 147 18.24 -6.74 -19.14
C GLN A 147 17.18 -7.70 -19.67
N ALA A 148 16.41 -8.33 -18.79
CA ALA A 148 15.34 -9.25 -19.17
C ALA A 148 14.19 -8.56 -19.93
N LEU A 149 13.94 -7.27 -19.66
CA LEU A 149 12.87 -6.49 -20.29
C LEU A 149 13.26 -5.84 -21.62
N LYS A 150 14.55 -5.59 -21.87
CA LYS A 150 15.05 -4.99 -23.13
C LYS A 150 14.50 -5.60 -24.43
N PRO A 151 14.40 -6.94 -24.60
CA PRO A 151 13.94 -7.52 -25.87
C PRO A 151 12.43 -7.34 -26.13
N LEU A 152 11.65 -6.86 -25.16
CA LEU A 152 10.18 -6.86 -25.24
C LEU A 152 9.58 -5.69 -26.04
N GLY A 153 10.39 -4.71 -26.45
CA GLY A 153 10.00 -3.64 -27.38
C GLY A 153 9.87 -2.25 -26.75
N PRO A 154 8.86 -1.99 -25.89
CA PRO A 154 8.70 -0.69 -25.24
C PRO A 154 9.87 -0.33 -24.30
N PRO A 155 10.14 0.96 -24.08
CA PRO A 155 11.02 1.41 -23.00
C PRO A 155 10.62 0.81 -21.65
N ALA A 156 11.57 0.19 -20.96
CA ALA A 156 11.36 -0.43 -19.67
C ALA A 156 12.09 0.35 -18.56
N TYR A 157 11.37 0.62 -17.47
CA TYR A 157 11.88 1.25 -16.26
C TYR A 157 11.77 0.26 -15.10
N VAL A 158 12.80 0.21 -14.27
CA VAL A 158 12.89 -0.71 -13.13
C VAL A 158 12.96 0.13 -11.87
N LEU A 159 11.99 -0.06 -10.98
CA LEU A 159 11.90 0.66 -9.70
C LEU A 159 12.17 -0.33 -8.57
N PRO A 160 13.10 -0.01 -7.65
CA PRO A 160 13.38 -0.86 -6.51
C PRO A 160 12.18 -0.94 -5.57
N GLU A 161 12.11 -2.04 -4.83
CA GLU A 161 11.31 -2.12 -3.61
C GLU A 161 11.90 -1.14 -2.58
N GLU A 162 11.04 -0.26 -2.08
CA GLU A 162 11.35 0.62 -0.96
C GLU A 162 10.47 0.22 0.23
N PRO A 163 11.02 -0.48 1.24
CA PRO A 163 10.24 -1.00 2.37
C PRO A 163 9.42 0.08 3.08
N LEU A 164 9.92 1.31 3.13
CA LEU A 164 9.23 2.43 3.76
C LEU A 164 7.90 2.78 3.08
N LEU A 165 7.81 2.63 1.74
CA LEU A 165 6.61 2.98 0.98
C LEU A 165 5.46 1.98 1.16
N VAL A 166 5.75 0.79 1.69
CA VAL A 166 4.76 -0.27 1.95
C VAL A 166 4.54 -0.50 3.44
N ALA A 167 5.35 0.13 4.29
CA ALA A 167 5.23 0.01 5.73
C ALA A 167 3.97 0.73 6.22
N PRO A 168 3.08 0.07 6.98
CA PRO A 168 1.93 0.74 7.56
C PRO A 168 2.38 1.74 8.61
N SER A 169 1.67 2.85 8.72
CA SER A 169 1.77 3.77 9.84
C SER A 169 1.27 3.11 11.14
N VAL A 170 1.75 3.60 12.28
CA VAL A 170 1.21 3.17 13.59
C VAL A 170 -0.29 3.45 13.70
N ALA A 171 -0.80 4.51 13.07
CA ALA A 171 -2.22 4.81 12.97
C ALA A 171 -3.00 3.69 12.25
N GLU A 172 -2.49 3.19 11.13
CA GLU A 172 -3.09 2.08 10.39
C GLU A 172 -3.05 0.79 11.21
N LEU A 173 -1.94 0.52 11.90
CA LEU A 173 -1.87 -0.62 12.83
C LEU A 173 -2.89 -0.51 13.96
N GLN A 174 -3.07 0.70 14.53
CA GLN A 174 -4.06 0.96 15.56
C GLN A 174 -5.47 0.68 15.03
N VAL A 175 -5.81 1.15 13.83
CA VAL A 175 -7.12 0.89 13.21
C VAL A 175 -7.30 -0.61 12.94
N ALA A 176 -6.29 -1.28 12.38
CA ALA A 176 -6.37 -2.71 12.03
C ALA A 176 -6.68 -3.62 13.22
N VAL A 177 -6.21 -3.25 14.41
CA VAL A 177 -6.41 -4.00 15.66
C VAL A 177 -7.53 -3.45 16.54
N ASP A 178 -8.37 -2.52 16.04
CA ASP A 178 -9.38 -1.82 16.84
C ASP A 178 -8.80 -1.27 18.16
N GLY A 179 -7.59 -0.75 18.05
CA GLY A 179 -6.74 -0.37 19.16
C GLY A 179 -7.04 1.03 19.70
N THR A 180 -6.72 1.24 20.97
CA THR A 180 -6.77 2.55 21.62
C THR A 180 -5.38 2.90 22.16
N MET A 181 -4.85 4.07 21.80
CA MET A 181 -3.61 4.56 22.41
C MET A 181 -3.86 4.84 23.90
N ILE A 182 -3.05 4.21 24.76
CA ILE A 182 -3.10 4.37 26.22
C ILE A 182 -1.93 5.22 26.76
N ALA A 183 -0.84 5.34 26.01
CA ALA A 183 0.32 6.14 26.35
C ALA A 183 1.13 6.52 25.10
N GLY A 184 2.03 7.50 25.25
CA GLY A 184 2.90 7.99 24.18
C GLY A 184 2.39 9.27 23.53
N ASP A 185 3.03 9.64 22.42
CA ASP A 185 2.74 10.86 21.68
C ASP A 185 1.89 10.58 20.43
N PRO A 186 0.69 11.16 20.31
CA PRO A 186 -0.15 11.03 19.12
C PRO A 186 0.53 11.48 17.82
N GLU A 187 1.50 12.41 17.87
CA GLU A 187 2.25 12.83 16.68
C GLU A 187 3.07 11.69 16.07
N LEU A 188 3.44 10.68 16.87
CA LEU A 188 4.18 9.51 16.39
C LEU A 188 3.28 8.43 15.78
N LEU A 189 1.95 8.64 15.74
CA LEU A 189 1.05 7.73 15.03
C LEU A 189 1.29 7.71 13.51
N SER A 190 1.81 8.80 12.94
CA SER A 190 2.15 8.86 11.52
C SER A 190 3.47 8.17 11.17
N ARG A 191 4.23 7.68 12.17
CA ARG A 191 5.49 6.97 11.95
C ARG A 191 5.22 5.59 11.36
N GLU A 192 6.08 5.16 10.46
CA GLU A 192 6.01 3.87 9.79
C GLU A 192 6.51 2.73 10.69
N ALA A 193 5.80 1.60 10.67
CA ALA A 193 6.22 0.36 11.30
C ALA A 193 6.92 -0.52 10.25
N MET A 194 8.25 -0.60 10.32
CA MET A 194 9.10 -1.33 9.36
C MET A 194 8.98 -2.85 9.46
N GLY A 195 8.29 -3.33 10.50
CA GLY A 195 7.99 -4.73 10.72
C GLY A 195 7.27 -4.92 12.04
N VAL A 196 6.75 -6.13 12.25
CA VAL A 196 6.08 -6.49 13.49
C VAL A 196 6.80 -7.65 14.16
N MET A 197 7.07 -7.52 15.46
CA MET A 197 7.57 -8.59 16.30
C MET A 197 6.51 -9.00 17.32
N VAL A 198 6.14 -10.28 17.32
CA VAL A 198 5.31 -10.87 18.38
C VAL A 198 6.20 -11.37 19.51
N ALA A 199 6.19 -10.68 20.64
CA ALA A 199 7.00 -10.96 21.81
C ALA A 199 6.36 -12.03 22.71
N GLY A 200 6.29 -13.26 22.21
CA GLY A 200 5.83 -14.44 22.96
C GLY A 200 6.92 -15.12 23.80
N MET A 201 8.18 -14.66 23.71
CA MET A 201 9.36 -15.24 24.35
C MET A 201 9.75 -14.50 25.64
N THR A 202 10.93 -14.81 26.20
CA THR A 202 11.49 -14.06 27.33
C THR A 202 12.03 -12.70 26.88
N ALA A 203 12.16 -11.76 27.81
CA ALA A 203 12.59 -10.40 27.50
C ALA A 203 13.97 -10.35 26.81
N GLU A 204 14.91 -11.20 27.19
CA GLU A 204 16.27 -11.23 26.60
C GLU A 204 16.22 -11.57 25.12
N HIS A 205 15.44 -12.59 24.76
CA HIS A 205 15.30 -13.00 23.36
C HIS A 205 14.47 -12.00 22.53
N CYS A 206 13.58 -11.24 23.15
CA CYS A 206 12.92 -10.12 22.49
C CYS A 206 13.94 -9.02 22.15
N LEU A 207 14.82 -8.66 23.09
CA LEU A 207 15.85 -7.63 22.89
C LEU A 207 16.81 -7.97 21.75
N GLU A 208 17.23 -9.24 21.65
CA GLU A 208 18.12 -9.73 20.58
C GLU A 208 17.55 -9.59 19.16
N ARG A 209 16.24 -9.41 19.04
CA ARG A 209 15.53 -9.39 17.75
C ARG A 209 15.00 -8.00 17.40
N LEU A 210 15.17 -7.00 18.26
CA LEU A 210 14.68 -5.66 17.98
C LEU A 210 15.40 -5.10 16.75
N THR A 211 14.64 -4.48 15.87
CA THR A 211 15.14 -3.78 14.69
C THR A 211 14.59 -2.37 14.66
N GLU A 212 15.22 -1.50 13.87
CA GLU A 212 14.78 -0.11 13.73
C GLU A 212 13.34 -0.05 13.20
N GLY A 213 12.50 0.77 13.82
CA GLY A 213 11.11 0.96 13.42
C GLY A 213 10.19 -0.25 13.62
N VAL A 214 10.56 -1.26 14.41
CA VAL A 214 9.69 -2.41 14.66
C VAL A 214 8.53 -2.03 15.60
N ALA A 215 7.34 -2.53 15.31
CA ALA A 215 6.20 -2.56 16.21
C ALA A 215 6.22 -3.85 17.03
N VAL A 216 6.13 -3.76 18.36
CA VAL A 216 6.20 -4.92 19.25
C VAL A 216 4.82 -5.28 19.77
N VAL A 217 4.35 -6.49 19.51
CA VAL A 217 3.09 -7.03 20.04
C VAL A 217 3.41 -7.88 21.27
N THR A 218 2.81 -7.56 22.43
CA THR A 218 2.98 -8.36 23.65
C THR A 218 1.73 -8.32 24.54
N PRO A 219 1.41 -9.38 25.30
CA PRO A 219 0.28 -9.35 26.22
C PRO A 219 0.47 -8.30 27.33
N GLY A 220 -0.61 -7.65 27.76
CA GLY A 220 -0.54 -6.61 28.80
C GLY A 220 -0.03 -7.10 30.17
N ASP A 221 -0.12 -8.40 30.46
CA ASP A 221 0.40 -9.01 31.69
C ASP A 221 1.92 -9.32 31.63
N ARG A 222 2.55 -9.22 30.44
CA ARG A 222 4.02 -9.38 30.26
C ARG A 222 4.77 -8.09 30.60
N SER A 223 4.65 -7.70 31.86
CA SER A 223 5.28 -6.51 32.43
C SER A 223 6.81 -6.50 32.26
N ASP A 224 7.44 -7.66 32.32
CA ASP A 224 8.87 -7.86 32.07
C ASP A 224 9.27 -7.45 30.65
N VAL A 225 8.51 -7.89 29.65
CA VAL A 225 8.74 -7.59 28.24
C VAL A 225 8.49 -6.11 27.97
N VAL A 226 7.38 -5.56 28.46
CA VAL A 226 7.05 -4.14 28.26
C VAL A 226 8.17 -3.25 28.78
N LEU A 227 8.66 -3.50 30.01
CA LEU A 227 9.75 -2.70 30.57
C LEU A 227 11.06 -2.86 29.80
N ALA A 228 11.40 -4.08 29.38
CA ALA A 228 12.61 -4.32 28.59
C ALA A 228 12.56 -3.58 27.25
N VAL A 229 11.43 -3.66 26.53
CA VAL A 229 11.22 -3.03 25.22
C VAL A 229 11.21 -1.51 25.32
N VAL A 230 10.51 -0.96 26.32
CA VAL A 230 10.48 0.49 26.59
C VAL A 230 11.87 1.00 26.96
N SER A 231 12.62 0.25 27.77
CA SER A 231 13.98 0.59 28.15
C SER A 231 14.95 0.52 26.96
N ALA A 232 14.79 -0.47 26.09
CA ALA A 232 15.56 -0.58 24.85
C ALA A 232 15.32 0.61 23.92
N HIS A 233 14.07 1.03 23.75
CA HIS A 233 13.75 2.23 22.95
C HIS A 233 14.45 3.50 23.46
N ALA A 234 14.64 3.61 24.78
CA ALA A 234 15.29 4.77 25.40
C ALA A 234 16.83 4.66 25.45
N ALA A 235 17.38 3.47 25.27
CA ALA A 235 18.80 3.21 25.46
C ALA A 235 19.63 3.56 24.22
N GLU A 236 20.78 4.20 24.44
CA GLU A 236 21.74 4.43 23.37
C GLU A 236 22.31 3.09 22.86
N GLY A 237 22.40 2.94 21.54
CA GLY A 237 22.87 1.70 20.89
C GLY A 237 21.79 0.64 20.69
N PHE A 238 20.55 0.89 21.10
CA PHE A 238 19.40 0.07 20.77
C PHE A 238 18.52 0.72 19.68
N PRO A 239 17.72 -0.07 18.94
CA PRO A 239 16.86 0.44 17.89
C PRO A 239 15.71 1.32 18.42
N SER A 240 15.32 2.32 17.65
CA SER A 240 14.13 3.12 17.94
C SER A 240 12.89 2.47 17.37
N LEU A 241 12.04 1.95 18.26
CA LEU A 241 10.77 1.31 17.96
C LEU A 241 9.70 2.29 17.45
N SER A 242 8.74 1.78 16.67
CA SER A 242 7.62 2.58 16.18
C SER A 242 6.44 2.61 17.16
N CYS A 243 6.09 1.47 17.75
CA CYS A 243 5.05 1.39 18.79
C CYS A 243 5.12 0.07 19.58
N ILE A 244 4.34 -0.01 20.66
CA ILE A 244 4.00 -1.26 21.37
C ILE A 244 2.50 -1.49 21.25
N ILE A 245 2.11 -2.71 20.89
CA ILE A 245 0.71 -3.15 20.85
C ILE A 245 0.50 -4.14 21.99
N LEU A 246 -0.26 -3.74 23.00
CA LEU A 246 -0.70 -4.57 24.11
C LEU A 246 -1.93 -5.37 23.70
N ASN A 247 -1.82 -6.68 23.69
CA ASN A 247 -2.89 -7.56 23.26
C ASN A 247 -3.50 -8.35 24.43
N GLY A 248 -4.61 -9.04 24.14
CA GLY A 248 -5.32 -9.91 25.08
C GLY A 248 -6.39 -9.19 25.92
N GLY A 249 -6.62 -7.89 25.70
CA GLY A 249 -7.55 -7.10 26.51
C GLY A 249 -7.13 -6.98 27.98
N LEU A 250 -5.83 -7.16 28.25
CA LEU A 250 -5.24 -7.06 29.57
C LEU A 250 -4.62 -5.68 29.75
N ASP A 251 -4.99 -4.99 30.82
CA ASP A 251 -4.33 -3.75 31.22
C ASP A 251 -2.94 -4.05 31.79
N LEU A 252 -2.02 -3.08 31.64
CA LEU A 252 -0.76 -3.12 32.38
C LEU A 252 -1.04 -3.14 33.88
N HIS A 253 -0.20 -3.84 34.63
CA HIS A 253 -0.22 -3.74 36.08
C HIS A 253 -0.06 -2.26 36.51
N PRO A 254 -0.84 -1.72 37.47
CA PRO A 254 -0.84 -0.28 37.78
C PRO A 254 0.52 0.31 38.11
N ALA A 255 1.39 -0.45 38.79
CA ALA A 255 2.77 -0.03 39.07
C ALA A 255 3.63 0.10 37.80
N ILE A 256 3.37 -0.74 36.80
CA ILE A 256 4.07 -0.73 35.51
C ILE A 256 3.55 0.41 34.65
N ALA A 257 2.24 0.63 34.62
CA ALA A 257 1.63 1.78 33.95
C ALA A 257 2.20 3.10 34.50
N SER A 258 2.27 3.25 35.83
CA SER A 258 2.84 4.44 36.48
C SER A 258 4.34 4.60 36.17
N LEU A 259 5.09 3.50 36.07
CA LEU A 259 6.50 3.56 35.68
C LEU A 259 6.67 4.00 34.22
N VAL A 260 5.89 3.43 33.30
CA VAL A 260 5.90 3.81 31.87
C VAL A 260 5.54 5.29 31.70
N GLU A 261 4.53 5.78 32.41
CA GLU A 261 4.15 7.20 32.43
C GLU A 261 5.30 8.07 32.99
N GLY A 262 5.90 7.65 34.11
CA GLY A 262 7.01 8.36 34.75
C GLY A 262 8.30 8.42 33.92
N LEU A 263 8.51 7.48 32.99
CA LEU A 263 9.63 7.52 32.05
C LEU A 263 9.46 8.63 30.99
N GLY A 264 8.24 9.13 30.78
CA GLY A 264 7.97 10.25 29.87
C GLY A 264 8.36 9.99 28.41
N LEU A 265 8.37 8.73 27.99
CA LEU A 265 8.76 8.34 26.64
C LEU A 265 7.62 8.64 25.66
N ARG A 266 7.99 9.12 24.47
CA ARG A 266 7.03 9.45 23.41
C ARG A 266 6.49 8.22 22.68
N LEU A 267 7.08 7.03 22.90
CA LEU A 267 6.71 5.79 22.21
C LEU A 267 5.21 5.47 22.36
N PRO A 268 4.44 5.42 21.25
CA PRO A 268 3.05 5.01 21.28
C PRO A 268 2.84 3.61 21.86
N ILE A 269 1.90 3.48 22.80
CA ILE A 269 1.41 2.20 23.33
C ILE A 269 -0.08 2.09 23.03
N VAL A 270 -0.43 1.09 22.24
CA VAL A 270 -1.80 0.82 21.77
C VAL A 270 -2.33 -0.43 22.46
N ALA A 271 -3.50 -0.38 23.09
CA ALA A 271 -4.15 -1.54 23.67
C ALA A 271 -5.24 -2.08 22.73
N THR A 272 -5.31 -3.40 22.58
CA THR A 272 -6.37 -4.11 21.85
C THR A 272 -6.96 -5.25 22.66
N LYS A 273 -8.22 -5.58 22.37
CA LYS A 273 -8.94 -6.71 22.96
C LYS A 273 -8.60 -8.05 22.29
N TYR A 274 -7.94 -8.03 21.14
CA TYR A 274 -7.64 -9.23 20.37
C TYR A 274 -6.56 -10.10 21.02
N GLY A 275 -6.67 -11.42 20.85
CA GLY A 275 -5.64 -12.38 21.28
C GLY A 275 -4.37 -12.25 20.43
N THR A 276 -3.29 -12.95 20.82
CA THR A 276 -1.97 -12.79 20.18
C THR A 276 -1.98 -13.14 18.70
N PHE A 277 -2.58 -14.27 18.35
CA PHE A 277 -2.68 -14.72 16.96
C PHE A 277 -3.51 -13.75 16.11
N GLU A 278 -4.70 -13.37 16.59
CA GLU A 278 -5.58 -12.46 15.86
C GLU A 278 -4.95 -11.07 15.69
N THR A 279 -4.30 -10.56 16.74
CA THR A 279 -3.56 -9.29 16.65
C THR A 279 -2.47 -9.40 15.59
N ALA A 280 -1.64 -10.44 15.64
CA ALA A 280 -0.55 -10.67 14.69
C ALA A 280 -1.06 -10.76 13.24
N SER A 281 -2.16 -11.47 12.99
CA SER A 281 -2.74 -11.57 11.65
C SER A 281 -3.30 -10.25 11.11
N ARG A 282 -3.79 -9.36 11.98
CA ARG A 282 -4.33 -8.06 11.58
C ARG A 282 -3.26 -7.02 11.25
N VAL A 283 -2.05 -7.18 11.80
CA VAL A 283 -0.91 -6.26 11.60
C VAL A 283 0.17 -6.83 10.68
N ALA A 284 -0.06 -8.01 10.09
CA ALA A 284 0.84 -8.68 9.16
C ALA A 284 0.47 -8.36 7.70
#